data_AF-A0A6G7K7L0-F1
#
_entry.id   AF-A0A6G7K7L0-F1
#
_cell.length_a   1.000
_cell.length_b   1.000
_cell.length_c   1.000
_cell.angle_alpha   90.00
_cell.angle_beta   90.00
_cell.angle_gamma   90.00
#
_symmetry.space_group_name_H-M   'P 1'
#
loop_
_entity.id
_entity.type
_entity.pdbx_description
1 polymer ?
#
loop_
_entity_poly.entity_id
_entity_poly.type
_entity_poly.pdbx_seq_one_letter_code
_entity_poly.pdbx_strand_id
1 'polypeptide(L)'
;MNKHFLNEKGITLVELLAALSLFAIVSALVMTVLFNVFLNSKNISDNAQLRQDANLLVSTLRSHYNQDDLEEDEFEVSLENGNILLIDGQEVNSSMTSSIDELELKNGENSISAVNPAVNQSMIVKADGTPLSIDLTLKNEAGQTYNLFTTIEKPEELAIALPVFEKIDVPNRPDPPDTNDYTKVFPPVYPIDIPITGNIKYVSSNGYQLIPDGCGDIKIDGDVWLYNTNPHNVVEMKHDAPKFIVTKNLFVDSVFKIHNYHPMDVQGHALFYTNLELIDRGKFTATNIHAVGGDHNGNGIVVGNQTRLEARESIDVGKTFYINGNTFVDENNQTILSKDVLSEGEGHVIIGKNLIANTVEAVNDSIININGSASISNKLLAKGRSLIKIGKNLIIDGDLEMSGNVKIIVEGSARIDGDLILGGTSILKVKGNLTVTGDVEPDGEGNKGTLDVEGKTNFSKGKPSWLVED
;
A
#
# COMPACT_ATOMS: atom_id res chain seq x y z
N MET A 1 -108.08 -1.80 23.06
CA MET A 1 -106.86 -2.32 22.40
C MET A 1 -106.42 -1.26 21.39
N ASN A 2 -105.56 -0.34 21.82
CA ASN A 2 -105.20 0.86 21.05
C ASN A 2 -104.15 0.53 19.99
N LYS A 3 -104.54 0.59 18.72
CA LYS A 3 -103.61 0.55 17.58
C LYS A 3 -102.98 1.94 17.44
N HIS A 4 -101.72 2.07 17.85
CA HIS A 4 -100.89 3.20 17.44
C HIS A 4 -100.54 3.02 15.96
N PHE A 5 -101.17 3.80 15.09
CA PHE A 5 -100.73 3.95 13.71
C PHE A 5 -99.43 4.77 13.74
N LEU A 6 -98.30 4.12 13.40
CA LEU A 6 -97.04 4.81 13.16
C LEU A 6 -97.24 5.68 11.92
N ASN A 7 -97.14 6.99 12.11
CA ASN A 7 -97.20 7.98 11.06
C ASN A 7 -95.88 7.92 10.28
N GLU A 8 -95.79 7.02 9.31
CA GLU A 8 -94.68 6.97 8.37
C GLU A 8 -94.78 8.19 7.46
N LYS A 9 -94.08 9.27 7.84
CA LYS A 9 -93.85 10.40 6.94
C LYS A 9 -93.00 9.88 5.78
N GLY A 10 -93.66 9.52 4.67
CA GLY A 10 -92.99 9.21 3.42
C GLY A 10 -92.11 10.40 3.00
N ILE A 11 -90.94 10.10 2.44
CA ILE A 11 -90.07 11.10 1.82
C ILE A 11 -90.91 11.90 0.82
N THR A 12 -90.94 13.21 1.00
CA THR A 12 -91.61 14.08 0.06
C THR A 12 -90.81 14.14 -1.24
N LEU A 13 -91.49 14.26 -2.38
CA LEU A 13 -90.84 14.39 -3.69
C LEU A 13 -89.78 15.50 -3.72
N VAL A 14 -90.03 16.56 -2.95
CA VAL A 14 -89.12 17.72 -2.80
C VAL A 14 -87.84 17.34 -2.07
N GLU A 15 -87.93 16.55 -0.99
CA GLU A 15 -86.75 16.07 -0.27
C GLU A 15 -85.88 15.13 -1.13
N LEU A 16 -86.50 14.26 -1.94
CA LEU A 16 -85.77 13.41 -2.88
C LEU A 16 -85.05 14.23 -3.96
N LEU A 17 -85.73 15.24 -4.51
CA LEU A 17 -85.14 16.12 -5.54
C LEU A 17 -83.98 16.93 -4.96
N ALA A 18 -84.12 17.45 -3.74
CA ALA A 18 -83.05 18.16 -3.04
C ALA A 18 -81.85 17.25 -2.76
N ALA A 19 -82.08 16.01 -2.31
CA ALA A 19 -81.02 15.04 -2.07
C ALA A 19 -80.27 14.66 -3.36
N LEU A 20 -80.98 14.43 -4.47
CA LEU A 20 -80.38 14.16 -5.78
C LEU A 20 -79.57 15.35 -6.30
N SER A 21 -80.07 16.57 -6.11
CA SER A 21 -79.34 17.79 -6.49
C SER A 21 -78.06 17.96 -5.69
N LEU A 22 -78.11 17.76 -4.37
CA LEU A 22 -76.94 17.80 -3.50
C LEU A 22 -75.91 16.72 -3.89
N PHE A 23 -76.38 15.50 -4.15
CA PHE A 23 -75.53 14.39 -4.58
C PHE A 23 -74.81 14.73 -5.89
N ALA A 24 -75.53 15.26 -6.90
CA ALA A 24 -74.93 15.66 -8.17
C ALA A 24 -73.84 16.73 -7.99
N ILE A 25 -74.06 17.72 -7.12
CA ILE A 25 -73.07 18.76 -6.81
C ILE A 25 -71.82 18.14 -6.15
N VAL A 26 -72.01 17.28 -5.14
CA VAL A 26 -70.91 16.63 -4.44
C VAL A 26 -70.13 15.71 -5.39
N SER A 27 -70.80 14.93 -6.24
CA SER A 27 -70.15 14.08 -7.24
C SER A 27 -69.33 14.91 -8.24
N ALA A 28 -69.86 16.05 -8.70
CA ALA A 28 -69.12 16.94 -9.60
C ALA A 28 -67.84 17.47 -8.92
N LEU A 29 -67.93 17.93 -7.67
CA LEU A 29 -66.77 18.39 -6.89
C LEU A 29 -65.72 17.30 -6.70
N VAL A 30 -66.15 16.08 -6.34
CA VAL A 30 -65.24 14.93 -6.18
C VAL A 30 -64.53 14.59 -7.49
N MET A 31 -65.27 14.60 -8.62
CA MET A 31 -64.66 14.35 -9.93
C MET A 31 -63.64 15.43 -10.29
N THR A 32 -63.91 16.70 -10.01
CA THR A 32 -62.92 17.78 -10.22
C THR A 32 -61.64 17.55 -9.42
N VAL A 33 -61.75 17.14 -8.15
CA VAL A 33 -60.58 16.82 -7.32
C VAL A 33 -59.81 15.63 -7.88
N LEU A 34 -60.49 14.54 -8.27
CA LEU A 34 -59.86 13.36 -8.86
C LEU A 34 -59.13 13.69 -10.17
N PHE A 35 -59.74 14.46 -11.06
CA PHE A 35 -59.09 14.91 -12.30
C PHE A 35 -57.84 15.74 -12.01
N ASN A 36 -57.89 16.64 -11.02
CA ASN A 36 -56.71 17.40 -10.61
C ASN A 36 -55.60 16.50 -10.06
N VAL A 37 -55.92 15.44 -9.32
CA VAL A 37 -54.94 14.46 -8.83
C VAL A 37 -54.30 13.70 -10.00
N PHE A 38 -55.07 13.27 -11.00
CA PHE A 38 -54.52 12.57 -12.17
C PHE A 38 -53.63 13.47 -13.04
N LEU A 39 -54.05 14.72 -13.28
CA LEU A 39 -53.22 15.69 -14.02
C LEU A 39 -51.91 15.99 -13.27
N ASN A 40 -51.98 16.15 -11.95
CA ASN A 40 -50.79 16.31 -11.12
C ASN A 40 -49.92 15.05 -11.11
N SER A 41 -50.52 13.86 -11.07
CA SER A 41 -49.78 12.59 -11.07
C SER A 41 -48.96 12.43 -12.35
N LYS A 42 -49.51 12.82 -13.51
CA LYS A 42 -48.77 12.81 -14.77
C LYS A 42 -47.59 13.79 -14.72
N ASN A 43 -47.83 15.03 -14.30
CA ASN A 43 -46.77 16.04 -14.17
C ASN A 43 -45.66 15.62 -13.18
N ILE A 44 -46.01 14.91 -12.10
CA ILE A 44 -45.05 14.39 -11.13
C ILE A 44 -44.22 13.26 -11.75
N SER A 45 -44.87 12.33 -12.46
CA SER A 45 -44.20 11.21 -13.14
C SER A 45 -43.22 11.73 -14.19
N ASP A 46 -43.67 12.66 -15.04
CA ASP A 46 -42.88 13.23 -16.12
C ASP A 46 -41.64 14.00 -15.58
N ASN A 47 -41.80 14.74 -14.47
CA ASN A 47 -40.67 15.39 -13.79
C ASN A 47 -39.71 14.39 -13.11
N ALA A 48 -40.23 13.30 -12.54
CA ALA A 48 -39.39 12.26 -11.96
C ALA A 48 -38.53 11.59 -13.02
N GLN A 49 -39.08 11.39 -14.22
CA GLN A 49 -38.38 10.86 -15.37
C GLN A 49 -37.27 11.81 -15.85
N LEU A 50 -37.55 13.11 -16.00
CA LEU A 50 -36.54 14.12 -16.34
C LEU A 50 -35.35 14.13 -15.34
N ARG A 51 -35.63 13.94 -14.06
CA ARG A 51 -34.57 13.82 -13.02
C ARG A 51 -33.73 12.56 -13.19
N GLN A 52 -34.36 11.43 -13.51
CA GLN A 52 -33.65 10.17 -13.75
C GLN A 52 -32.74 10.28 -14.98
N ASP A 53 -33.27 10.81 -16.07
CA ASP A 53 -32.55 11.07 -17.31
C ASP A 53 -31.34 12.00 -17.07
N ALA A 54 -31.51 13.09 -16.32
CA ALA A 54 -30.39 14.00 -15.96
C ALA A 54 -29.32 13.31 -15.10
N ASN A 55 -29.75 12.52 -14.10
CA ASN A 55 -28.83 11.79 -13.24
C ASN A 55 -28.05 10.72 -14.01
N LEU A 56 -28.69 10.04 -14.95
CA LEU A 56 -28.02 9.08 -15.83
C LEU A 56 -26.90 9.77 -16.61
N LEU A 57 -27.20 10.89 -17.28
CA LEU A 57 -26.21 11.65 -18.07
C LEU A 57 -25.02 12.10 -17.22
N VAL A 58 -25.28 12.71 -16.05
CA VAL A 58 -24.21 13.14 -15.13
C VAL A 58 -23.41 11.96 -14.59
N SER A 59 -24.05 10.82 -14.32
CA SER A 59 -23.35 9.63 -13.86
C SER A 59 -22.43 9.05 -14.94
N THR A 60 -22.86 9.06 -16.20
CA THR A 60 -22.04 8.63 -17.33
C THR A 60 -20.84 9.57 -17.51
N LEU A 61 -21.07 10.90 -17.53
CA LEU A 61 -19.97 11.87 -17.59
C LEU A 61 -18.99 11.69 -16.43
N ARG A 62 -19.48 11.47 -15.21
CA ARG A 62 -18.64 11.22 -14.03
C ARG A 62 -17.84 9.93 -14.15
N SER A 63 -18.43 8.88 -14.72
CA SER A 63 -17.74 7.60 -14.93
C SER A 63 -16.56 7.77 -15.88
N HIS A 64 -16.74 8.47 -17.01
CA HIS A 64 -15.65 8.75 -17.95
C HIS A 64 -14.60 9.70 -17.35
N TYR A 65 -15.05 10.74 -16.64
CA TYR A 65 -14.16 11.72 -16.04
C TYR A 65 -13.27 11.14 -14.92
N ASN A 66 -13.74 10.10 -14.21
CA ASN A 66 -12.98 9.43 -13.16
C ASN A 66 -12.31 8.12 -13.63
N GLN A 67 -12.20 7.90 -14.94
CA GLN A 67 -11.60 6.67 -15.47
C GLN A 67 -10.07 6.81 -15.52
N ASP A 68 -9.37 6.14 -14.62
CA ASP A 68 -7.89 6.19 -14.51
C ASP A 68 -7.14 5.49 -15.68
N ASP A 69 -7.87 4.80 -16.57
CA ASP A 69 -7.32 4.05 -17.71
C ASP A 69 -7.15 4.88 -18.99
N LEU A 70 -7.43 6.19 -18.96
CA LEU A 70 -7.23 7.04 -20.13
C LEU A 70 -5.73 7.30 -20.33
N GLU A 71 -5.17 6.86 -21.47
CA GLU A 71 -3.74 7.05 -21.80
C GLU A 71 -3.28 8.52 -21.72
N GLU A 72 -4.20 9.46 -21.86
CA GLU A 72 -3.93 10.90 -21.86
C GLU A 72 -4.77 11.72 -20.85
N ASP A 73 -5.48 11.09 -19.89
CA ASP A 73 -6.44 11.79 -18.99
C ASP A 73 -7.45 12.68 -19.76
N GLU A 74 -7.71 12.37 -21.03
CA GLU A 74 -8.53 13.18 -21.94
C GLU A 74 -9.59 12.31 -22.61
N PHE A 75 -10.81 12.84 -22.78
CA PHE A 75 -11.88 12.20 -23.54
C PHE A 75 -12.67 13.24 -24.35
N GLU A 76 -13.25 12.81 -25.47
CA GLU A 76 -14.00 13.69 -26.37
C GLU A 76 -15.48 13.72 -25.98
N VAL A 77 -16.03 14.92 -25.79
CA VAL A 77 -17.47 15.13 -25.66
C VAL A 77 -17.97 15.96 -26.83
N SER A 78 -18.90 15.41 -27.60
CA SER A 78 -19.51 16.12 -28.71
C SER A 78 -21.03 16.15 -28.62
N LEU A 79 -21.60 17.21 -29.19
CA LEU A 79 -23.03 17.42 -29.31
C LEU A 79 -23.39 17.46 -30.80
N GLU A 80 -24.11 16.46 -31.27
CA GLU A 80 -24.60 16.38 -32.64
C GLU A 80 -26.06 16.82 -32.74
N ASN A 81 -26.38 17.58 -33.81
CA ASN A 81 -27.74 18.08 -34.08
C ASN A 81 -28.38 18.86 -32.92
N GLY A 82 -27.54 19.38 -32.01
CA GLY A 82 -27.96 20.15 -30.83
C GLY A 82 -28.54 19.33 -29.68
N ASN A 83 -28.75 18.02 -29.84
CA ASN A 83 -29.47 17.22 -28.84
C ASN A 83 -28.95 15.79 -28.64
N ILE A 84 -27.97 15.33 -29.41
CA ILE A 84 -27.35 14.01 -29.26
C ILE A 84 -26.00 14.21 -28.57
N LEU A 85 -25.84 13.69 -27.35
CA LEU A 85 -24.58 13.77 -26.60
C LEU A 85 -23.77 12.51 -26.85
N LEU A 86 -22.60 12.68 -27.45
CA LEU A 86 -21.63 11.62 -27.66
C LEU A 86 -20.46 11.78 -26.68
N ILE A 87 -20.04 10.67 -26.06
CA ILE A 87 -18.78 10.56 -25.33
C ILE A 87 -17.92 9.54 -26.05
N ASP A 88 -16.74 9.95 -26.53
CA ASP A 88 -15.86 9.12 -27.37
C ASP A 88 -16.59 8.47 -28.55
N GLY A 89 -17.49 9.24 -29.16
CA GLY A 89 -18.34 8.80 -30.29
C GLY A 89 -19.51 7.88 -29.93
N GLN A 90 -19.72 7.55 -28.65
CA GLN A 90 -20.85 6.74 -28.18
C GLN A 90 -22.01 7.61 -27.69
N GLU A 91 -23.21 7.35 -28.20
CA GLU A 91 -24.43 8.07 -27.83
C GLU A 91 -24.92 7.70 -26.43
N VAL A 92 -24.86 8.67 -25.51
CA VAL A 92 -25.21 8.49 -24.10
C VAL A 92 -26.71 8.61 -23.85
N ASN A 93 -27.40 9.44 -24.64
CA ASN A 93 -28.81 9.76 -24.44
C ASN A 93 -29.78 8.89 -25.25
N SER A 94 -29.30 7.85 -25.93
CA SER A 94 -30.13 6.92 -26.72
C SER A 94 -31.20 6.18 -25.89
N SER A 95 -30.99 6.06 -24.58
CA SER A 95 -31.92 5.41 -23.64
C SER A 95 -32.86 6.39 -22.92
N MET A 96 -32.69 7.69 -23.12
CA MET A 96 -33.49 8.73 -22.47
C MET A 96 -34.82 8.93 -23.20
N THR A 97 -35.81 9.37 -22.44
CA THR A 97 -37.14 9.73 -22.99
C THR A 97 -37.32 11.23 -23.19
N SER A 98 -36.36 12.00 -22.69
CA SER A 98 -36.29 13.45 -22.82
C SER A 98 -35.21 13.85 -23.82
N SER A 99 -35.35 15.05 -24.39
CA SER A 99 -34.34 15.69 -25.23
C SER A 99 -33.57 16.74 -24.44
N ILE A 100 -32.31 16.94 -24.80
CA ILE A 100 -31.52 18.07 -24.32
C ILE A 100 -32.06 19.35 -24.97
N ASP A 101 -32.51 20.30 -24.17
CA ASP A 101 -32.98 21.63 -24.62
C ASP A 101 -31.81 22.63 -24.55
N GLU A 102 -31.05 22.60 -23.45
CA GLU A 102 -29.82 23.37 -23.28
C GLU A 102 -28.77 22.51 -22.56
N LEU A 103 -27.51 22.64 -22.95
CA LEU A 103 -26.36 22.03 -22.29
C LEU A 103 -25.19 22.98 -22.40
N GLU A 104 -24.55 23.29 -21.27
CA GLU A 104 -23.25 23.94 -21.22
C GLU A 104 -22.30 23.06 -20.41
N LEU A 105 -21.19 22.66 -21.05
CA LEU A 105 -20.09 21.99 -20.37
C LEU A 105 -18.89 22.94 -20.34
N LYS A 106 -18.21 23.02 -19.19
CA LYS A 106 -16.99 23.81 -19.00
C LYS A 106 -15.92 22.97 -18.32
N ASN A 107 -14.74 22.91 -18.93
CA ASN A 107 -13.54 22.28 -18.38
C ASN A 107 -12.34 23.20 -18.66
N GLY A 108 -11.98 24.02 -17.66
CA GLY A 108 -10.95 25.05 -17.81
C GLY A 108 -11.36 26.14 -18.81
N GLU A 109 -10.53 26.35 -19.84
CA GLU A 109 -10.81 27.29 -20.94
C GLU A 109 -11.71 26.68 -22.03
N ASN A 110 -11.91 25.36 -22.03
CA ASN A 110 -12.73 24.66 -23.00
C ASN A 110 -14.20 24.70 -22.58
N SER A 111 -15.09 24.96 -23.53
CA SER A 111 -16.54 24.89 -23.31
C SER A 111 -17.30 24.50 -24.57
N ILE A 112 -18.38 23.73 -24.42
CA ILE A 112 -19.41 23.55 -25.45
C ILE A 112 -20.75 24.05 -24.95
N SER A 113 -21.58 24.55 -25.85
CA SER A 113 -22.90 25.08 -25.52
C SER A 113 -23.93 24.76 -26.61
N ALA A 114 -25.03 24.12 -26.21
CA ALA A 114 -26.14 23.72 -27.07
C ALA A 114 -27.08 24.87 -27.47
N VAL A 115 -26.76 26.13 -27.12
CA VAL A 115 -27.65 27.28 -27.35
C VAL A 115 -27.97 27.52 -28.83
N ASN A 116 -27.24 26.87 -29.76
CA ASN A 116 -27.56 26.89 -31.19
C ASN A 116 -27.64 25.46 -31.78
N PRO A 117 -28.85 24.90 -32.00
CA PRO A 117 -29.06 23.49 -32.36
C PRO A 117 -28.56 23.09 -33.77
N ALA A 118 -28.06 24.05 -34.56
CA ALA A 118 -27.61 23.79 -35.94
C ALA A 118 -26.09 23.56 -36.08
N VAL A 119 -25.32 23.59 -34.98
CA VAL A 119 -23.85 23.49 -35.04
C VAL A 119 -23.39 22.29 -34.20
N ASN A 120 -22.78 21.32 -34.86
CA ASN A 120 -22.06 20.26 -34.16
C ASN A 120 -20.87 20.89 -33.43
N GLN A 121 -20.78 20.65 -32.13
CA GLN A 121 -19.68 21.13 -31.30
C GLN A 121 -19.01 19.94 -30.62
N SER A 122 -17.70 20.03 -30.42
CA SER A 122 -16.92 19.04 -29.68
C SER A 122 -15.94 19.77 -28.77
N MET A 123 -15.68 19.20 -27.60
CA MET A 123 -14.57 19.59 -26.73
C MET A 123 -13.82 18.36 -26.24
N ILE A 124 -12.53 18.55 -26.02
CA ILE A 124 -11.72 17.62 -25.24
C ILE A 124 -11.85 18.02 -23.77
N VAL A 125 -12.30 17.07 -22.94
CA VAL A 125 -12.36 17.21 -21.49
C VAL A 125 -11.06 16.66 -20.91
N LYS A 126 -10.35 17.49 -20.13
CA LYS A 126 -9.18 17.10 -19.37
C LYS A 126 -9.59 16.67 -17.97
N ALA A 127 -9.34 15.42 -17.63
CA ALA A 127 -9.45 14.84 -16.30
C ALA A 127 -8.12 14.98 -15.51
N ASP A 128 -7.42 16.10 -15.68
CA ASP A 128 -6.16 16.43 -14.99
C ASP A 128 -6.38 17.07 -13.60
N GLY A 129 -7.59 16.94 -13.06
CA GLY A 129 -8.05 17.64 -11.87
C GLY A 129 -8.80 18.94 -12.15
N THR A 130 -8.83 19.42 -13.41
CA THR A 130 -9.65 20.57 -13.80
C THR A 130 -11.15 20.24 -13.70
N PRO A 131 -11.94 20.90 -12.84
CA PRO A 131 -13.34 20.53 -12.63
C PRO A 131 -14.19 20.64 -13.91
N LEU A 132 -15.07 19.66 -14.14
CA LEU A 132 -16.05 19.67 -15.22
C LEU A 132 -17.38 20.23 -14.68
N SER A 133 -17.71 21.46 -15.07
CA SER A 133 -19.01 22.08 -14.73
C SER A 133 -20.05 21.74 -15.80
N ILE A 134 -21.26 21.41 -15.34
CA ILE A 134 -22.39 20.95 -16.15
C ILE A 134 -23.59 21.84 -15.81
N ASP A 135 -24.10 22.56 -16.81
CA ASP A 135 -25.40 23.23 -16.77
C ASP A 135 -26.32 22.58 -17.81
N LEU A 136 -27.33 21.85 -17.37
CA LEU A 136 -28.16 20.97 -18.21
C LEU A 136 -29.64 21.34 -18.03
N THR A 137 -30.32 21.61 -19.15
CA THR A 137 -31.77 21.73 -19.25
C THR A 137 -32.31 20.60 -20.13
N LEU A 138 -33.09 19.69 -19.54
CA LEU A 138 -33.82 18.65 -20.27
C LEU A 138 -35.26 19.06 -20.52
N LYS A 139 -35.85 18.56 -21.60
CA LYS A 139 -37.24 18.80 -21.98
C LYS A 139 -37.92 17.53 -22.48
N ASN A 140 -39.14 17.28 -22.04
CA ASN A 140 -39.93 16.15 -22.51
C ASN A 140 -40.91 16.54 -23.63
N GLU A 141 -41.62 15.56 -24.19
CA GLU A 141 -42.63 15.77 -25.25
C GLU A 141 -43.79 16.69 -24.82
N ALA A 142 -44.08 16.77 -23.51
CA ALA A 142 -45.10 17.65 -22.96
C ALA A 142 -44.62 19.11 -22.80
N GLY A 143 -43.35 19.40 -23.12
CA GLY A 143 -42.73 20.71 -23.01
C GLY A 143 -42.34 21.12 -21.58
N GLN A 144 -42.36 20.18 -20.63
CA GLN A 144 -41.84 20.43 -19.28
C GLN A 144 -40.32 20.39 -19.30
N THR A 145 -39.69 21.19 -18.45
CA THR A 145 -38.23 21.29 -18.37
C THR A 145 -37.71 20.95 -16.97
N TYR A 146 -36.47 20.46 -16.93
CA TYR A 146 -35.72 20.20 -15.70
C TYR A 146 -34.29 20.72 -15.84
N ASN A 147 -33.86 21.55 -14.88
CA ASN A 147 -32.56 22.19 -14.90
C ASN A 147 -31.66 21.58 -13.81
N LEU A 148 -30.42 21.27 -14.15
CA LEU A 148 -29.40 20.71 -13.27
C LEU A 148 -28.09 21.47 -13.45
N PHE A 149 -27.59 22.05 -12.36
CA PHE A 149 -26.26 22.64 -12.29
C PHE A 149 -25.40 21.81 -11.33
N THR A 150 -24.29 21.27 -11.81
CA THR A 150 -23.38 20.46 -11.00
C THR A 150 -21.93 20.60 -11.48
N THR A 151 -20.99 20.26 -10.61
CA THR A 151 -19.57 20.15 -10.96
C THR A 151 -19.10 18.73 -10.64
N ILE A 152 -18.26 18.17 -11.51
CA ILE A 152 -17.54 16.92 -11.29
C ILE A 152 -16.07 17.30 -11.06
N GLU A 153 -15.54 16.91 -9.91
CA GLU A 153 -14.14 17.10 -9.55
C GLU A 153 -13.47 15.73 -9.51
N LYS A 154 -12.22 15.65 -9.98
CA LYS A 154 -11.43 14.42 -9.83
C LYS A 154 -11.22 14.28 -8.33
N PRO A 155 -11.58 13.16 -7.70
CA PRO A 155 -11.26 12.97 -6.29
C PRO A 155 -9.76 13.20 -6.16
N GLU A 156 -9.34 14.09 -5.24
CA GLU A 156 -7.92 14.27 -4.95
C GLU A 156 -7.33 12.87 -4.79
N GLU A 157 -6.34 12.53 -5.62
CA GLU A 157 -5.58 11.31 -5.40
C GLU A 157 -5.22 11.35 -3.92
N LEU A 158 -5.73 10.37 -3.17
CA LEU A 158 -5.36 10.23 -1.77
C LEU A 158 -3.90 9.79 -1.80
N ALA A 159 -3.01 10.75 -2.04
CA ALA A 159 -1.61 10.66 -1.75
C ALA A 159 -1.59 10.50 -0.24
N ILE A 160 -1.59 9.24 0.20
CA ILE A 160 -1.31 8.91 1.57
C ILE A 160 0.08 9.47 1.77
N ALA A 161 0.16 10.65 2.39
CA ALA A 161 1.41 11.29 2.77
C ALA A 161 1.98 10.42 3.90
N LEU A 162 2.55 9.29 3.52
CA LEU A 162 3.36 8.50 4.41
C LEU A 162 4.57 9.38 4.74
N PRO A 163 4.87 9.58 6.03
CA PRO A 163 5.98 10.42 6.41
C PRO A 163 7.24 9.91 5.72
N VAL A 164 7.86 10.75 4.90
CA VAL A 164 9.15 10.47 4.27
C VAL A 164 10.12 10.16 5.41
N PHE A 165 10.72 8.99 5.39
CA PHE A 165 11.62 8.57 6.46
C PHE A 165 12.83 9.50 6.48
N GLU A 166 13.10 10.09 7.64
CA GLU A 166 14.38 10.75 7.85
C GLU A 166 15.48 9.69 7.66
N LYS A 167 16.41 9.97 6.73
CA LYS A 167 17.60 9.14 6.57
C LYS A 167 18.28 9.04 7.93
N ILE A 168 18.69 7.84 8.30
CA ILE A 168 19.40 7.65 9.56
C ILE A 168 20.73 8.36 9.40
N ASP A 169 21.01 9.32 10.29
CA ASP A 169 22.30 10.02 10.30
C ASP A 169 23.42 8.99 10.42
N VAL A 170 24.14 8.77 9.31
CA VAL A 170 25.30 7.89 9.30
C VAL A 170 26.32 8.54 10.23
N PRO A 171 26.74 7.87 11.32
CA PRO A 171 27.69 8.46 12.24
C PRO A 171 28.96 8.83 11.47
N ASN A 172 29.41 10.08 11.63
CA ASN A 172 30.68 10.52 11.08
C ASN A 172 31.77 9.57 11.58
N ARG A 173 32.44 8.89 10.65
CA ARG A 173 33.56 8.00 10.96
C ARG A 173 34.67 8.84 11.60
N PRO A 174 34.97 8.65 12.90
CA PRO A 174 36.13 9.30 13.48
C PRO A 174 37.38 8.73 12.82
N ASP A 175 38.40 9.57 12.66
CA ASP A 175 39.71 9.09 12.23
C ASP A 175 40.16 7.98 13.18
N PRO A 176 40.58 6.82 12.64
CA PRO A 176 41.06 5.74 13.48
C PRO A 176 42.30 6.22 14.26
N PRO A 177 42.51 5.75 15.50
CA PRO A 177 43.71 6.11 16.26
C PRO A 177 44.99 5.81 15.46
N ASP A 178 46.00 6.67 15.57
CA ASP A 178 47.27 6.52 14.85
C ASP A 178 47.88 5.13 15.15
N THR A 179 48.24 4.42 14.09
CA THR A 179 48.74 3.04 14.11
C THR A 179 50.02 2.86 14.92
N ASN A 180 50.76 3.94 15.16
CA ASN A 180 52.02 3.92 15.88
C ASN A 180 51.86 3.65 17.39
N ASP A 181 50.64 3.76 17.93
CA ASP A 181 50.42 3.76 19.39
C ASP A 181 49.70 2.49 19.90
N TYR A 182 48.97 1.75 19.03
CA TYR A 182 48.15 0.60 19.45
C TYR A 182 48.05 -0.55 18.43
N THR A 183 49.12 -0.89 17.71
CA THR A 183 49.22 -2.23 17.09
C THR A 183 49.47 -3.29 18.19
N LYS A 184 48.52 -3.44 19.11
CA LYS A 184 48.44 -4.65 19.93
C LYS A 184 47.99 -5.76 19.00
N VAL A 185 48.95 -6.37 18.32
CA VAL A 185 48.83 -7.78 17.91
C VAL A 185 48.39 -8.49 19.20
N PHE A 186 47.17 -9.04 19.23
CA PHE A 186 46.72 -9.83 20.37
C PHE A 186 47.86 -10.82 20.68
N PRO A 187 48.56 -10.68 21.82
CA PRO A 187 49.68 -11.56 22.08
C PRO A 187 49.12 -12.98 22.05
N PRO A 188 49.69 -13.87 21.22
CA PRO A 188 49.23 -15.24 21.17
C PRO A 188 49.42 -15.80 22.57
N VAL A 189 48.35 -16.40 23.11
CA VAL A 189 48.36 -17.18 24.35
C VAL A 189 48.29 -16.36 25.65
N TYR A 190 47.08 -16.08 26.17
CA TYR A 190 46.66 -16.14 27.59
C TYR A 190 45.16 -15.77 27.66
N PRO A 191 44.35 -16.29 28.59
CA PRO A 191 42.96 -15.86 28.75
C PRO A 191 42.94 -14.36 29.09
N ILE A 192 42.34 -13.57 28.20
CA ILE A 192 42.17 -12.13 28.38
C ILE A 192 40.84 -11.92 29.10
N ASP A 193 40.84 -12.06 30.42
CA ASP A 193 39.69 -11.67 31.25
C ASP A 193 39.66 -10.17 31.55
N ILE A 194 40.59 -9.39 30.97
CA ILE A 194 40.74 -7.97 31.26
C ILE A 194 40.03 -7.15 30.16
N PRO A 195 39.05 -6.31 30.52
CA PRO A 195 38.42 -5.39 29.57
C PRO A 195 39.49 -4.52 28.91
N ILE A 196 39.44 -4.42 27.58
CA ILE A 196 40.35 -3.56 26.85
C ILE A 196 39.74 -2.17 26.82
N THR A 197 40.31 -1.22 27.56
CA THR A 197 39.83 0.16 27.59
C THR A 197 40.41 0.99 26.46
N GLY A 198 39.58 1.85 25.87
CA GLY A 198 39.98 2.79 24.82
C GLY A 198 39.65 2.32 23.42
N ASN A 199 39.96 3.19 22.46
CA ASN A 199 39.69 3.01 21.05
C ASN A 199 40.70 2.03 20.42
N ILE A 200 40.23 1.04 19.66
CA ILE A 200 41.06 -0.04 19.12
C ILE A 200 40.98 -0.09 17.60
N LYS A 201 42.14 -0.06 16.94
CA LYS A 201 42.27 -0.34 15.52
C LYS A 201 42.87 -1.72 15.32
N TYR A 202 42.13 -2.62 14.69
CA TYR A 202 42.60 -3.94 14.27
C TYR A 202 42.92 -3.92 12.78
N VAL A 203 44.12 -4.36 12.41
CA VAL A 203 44.54 -4.48 11.01
C VAL A 203 44.83 -5.95 10.72
N SER A 204 43.99 -6.60 9.93
CA SER A 204 44.24 -7.99 9.49
C SER A 204 45.14 -7.98 8.27
N SER A 205 46.33 -8.59 8.36
CA SER A 205 47.29 -8.63 7.25
C SER A 205 47.15 -9.84 6.33
N ASN A 206 46.64 -11.01 6.78
CA ASN A 206 46.52 -12.22 5.95
C ASN A 206 45.34 -13.14 6.34
N GLY A 207 44.09 -12.66 6.28
CA GLY A 207 42.90 -13.52 6.41
C GLY A 207 42.76 -14.20 7.79
N TYR A 208 43.28 -13.57 8.84
CA TYR A 208 43.26 -14.15 10.18
C TYR A 208 41.90 -14.00 10.86
N GLN A 209 41.56 -15.03 11.63
CA GLN A 209 40.51 -15.06 12.63
C GLN A 209 40.67 -13.89 13.60
N LEU A 210 39.59 -13.15 13.89
CA LEU A 210 39.64 -12.00 14.80
C LEU A 210 39.98 -12.42 16.25
N ILE A 211 39.56 -13.62 16.65
CA ILE A 211 39.68 -14.14 18.02
C ILE A 211 40.30 -15.54 17.94
N PRO A 212 41.46 -15.80 18.56
CA PRO A 212 42.01 -17.15 18.66
C PRO A 212 41.09 -18.10 19.44
N ASP A 213 41.13 -19.39 19.11
CA ASP A 213 40.40 -20.42 19.84
C ASP A 213 40.74 -20.43 21.34
N GLY A 214 39.71 -20.63 22.18
CA GLY A 214 39.86 -20.78 23.63
C GLY A 214 39.93 -19.47 24.43
N CYS A 215 39.64 -18.30 23.82
CA CYS A 215 39.45 -17.06 24.57
C CYS A 215 38.18 -17.11 25.45
N GLY A 216 38.17 -16.33 26.54
CA GLY A 216 36.96 -15.96 27.30
C GLY A 216 36.36 -14.64 26.80
N ASP A 217 35.17 -14.25 27.31
CA ASP A 217 34.39 -13.11 26.79
C ASP A 217 35.28 -11.86 26.59
N ILE A 218 35.27 -11.31 25.39
CA ILE A 218 36.09 -10.15 25.05
C ILE A 218 35.23 -8.90 25.15
N LYS A 219 35.60 -7.99 26.03
CA LYS A 219 34.97 -6.68 26.16
C LYS A 219 35.94 -5.55 25.80
N ILE A 220 35.55 -4.74 24.82
CA ILE A 220 36.25 -3.52 24.42
C ILE A 220 35.42 -2.32 24.87
N ASP A 221 36.00 -1.53 25.78
CA ASP A 221 35.41 -0.29 26.25
C ASP A 221 35.86 0.92 25.42
N GLY A 222 35.33 1.02 24.20
CA GLY A 222 35.71 2.04 23.22
C GLY A 222 35.17 1.75 21.84
N ASP A 223 35.57 2.59 20.88
CA ASP A 223 35.28 2.39 19.46
C ASP A 223 36.25 1.36 18.85
N VAL A 224 35.78 0.57 17.89
CA VAL A 224 36.57 -0.48 17.22
C VAL A 224 36.58 -0.24 15.71
N TRP A 225 37.77 -0.21 15.13
CA TRP A 225 37.98 -0.19 13.68
C TRP A 225 38.57 -1.52 13.24
N LEU A 226 37.84 -2.24 12.39
CA LEU A 226 38.32 -3.44 11.71
C LEU A 226 38.72 -3.03 10.30
N TYR A 227 40.02 -2.85 10.11
CA TYR A 227 40.60 -2.43 8.85
C TYR A 227 41.31 -3.60 8.17
N ASN A 228 41.20 -3.64 6.86
CA ASN A 228 42.01 -4.54 6.05
C ASN A 228 42.81 -3.77 5.01
N THR A 229 44.11 -4.03 4.94
CA THR A 229 44.97 -3.41 3.93
C THR A 229 44.67 -3.94 2.53
N ASN A 230 44.03 -5.11 2.42
CA ASN A 230 43.49 -5.62 1.17
C ASN A 230 41.96 -5.65 1.26
N PRO A 231 41.23 -4.86 0.46
CA PRO A 231 39.76 -4.79 0.53
C PRO A 231 39.06 -6.12 0.20
N HIS A 232 39.77 -7.08 -0.42
CA HIS A 232 39.25 -8.42 -0.72
C HIS A 232 39.37 -9.42 0.43
N ASN A 233 40.11 -9.07 1.49
CA ASN A 233 40.26 -9.97 2.61
C ASN A 233 38.99 -9.95 3.47
N VAL A 234 38.65 -11.13 3.98
CA VAL A 234 37.52 -11.34 4.88
C VAL A 234 38.03 -11.23 6.32
N VAL A 235 37.35 -10.46 7.15
CA VAL A 235 37.51 -10.52 8.61
C VAL A 235 36.44 -11.47 9.13
N GLU A 236 36.88 -12.57 9.72
CA GLU A 236 36.00 -13.67 10.08
C GLU A 236 36.12 -14.01 11.56
N MET A 237 34.98 -14.19 12.20
CA MET A 237 34.87 -14.78 13.52
C MET A 237 34.48 -16.24 13.34
N LYS A 238 35.47 -17.14 13.39
CA LYS A 238 35.30 -18.60 13.31
C LYS A 238 35.48 -19.22 14.70
N HIS A 239 34.96 -20.44 14.92
CA HIS A 239 35.10 -21.31 16.13
C HIS A 239 34.09 -21.08 17.27
N ASP A 240 33.94 -21.99 18.22
CA ASP A 240 33.07 -21.78 19.40
C ASP A 240 33.81 -20.87 20.39
N ALA A 241 33.64 -19.56 20.21
CA ALA A 241 34.33 -18.58 21.05
C ALA A 241 33.30 -17.71 21.79
N PRO A 242 33.79 -16.95 22.77
CA PRO A 242 32.98 -16.32 23.80
C PRO A 242 32.37 -15.01 23.25
N LYS A 243 31.50 -14.37 24.03
CA LYS A 243 30.81 -13.16 23.60
C LYS A 243 31.79 -12.01 23.33
N PHE A 244 31.62 -11.33 22.19
CA PHE A 244 32.40 -10.12 21.85
C PHE A 244 31.56 -8.87 22.08
N ILE A 245 31.99 -7.99 22.96
CA ILE A 245 31.24 -6.80 23.38
C ILE A 245 32.02 -5.54 23.03
N VAL A 246 31.41 -4.64 22.27
CA VAL A 246 31.94 -3.29 21.98
C VAL A 246 31.03 -2.27 22.66
N THR A 247 31.53 -1.48 23.61
CA THR A 247 30.68 -0.52 24.36
C THR A 247 30.33 0.76 23.57
N LYS A 248 31.03 1.04 22.47
CA LYS A 248 30.73 2.16 21.58
C LYS A 248 30.50 1.67 20.16
N ASN A 249 31.17 2.25 19.16
CA ASN A 249 30.88 2.00 17.75
C ASN A 249 31.83 0.96 17.13
N LEU A 250 31.35 0.29 16.09
CA LEU A 250 32.11 -0.61 15.25
C LEU A 250 32.18 -0.06 13.82
N PHE A 251 33.38 0.04 13.27
CA PHE A 251 33.64 0.47 11.89
C PHE A 251 34.38 -0.64 11.15
N VAL A 252 33.85 -1.10 10.03
CA VAL A 252 34.43 -2.22 9.28
C VAL A 252 34.57 -1.89 7.80
N ASP A 253 35.81 -1.96 7.30
CA ASP A 253 36.18 -1.57 5.93
C ASP A 253 36.29 -2.77 4.97
N SER A 254 36.02 -3.98 5.45
CA SER A 254 36.19 -5.24 4.74
C SER A 254 35.01 -6.16 4.94
N VAL A 255 34.86 -7.20 4.11
CA VAL A 255 33.84 -8.23 4.30
C VAL A 255 33.90 -8.76 5.74
N PHE A 256 32.80 -8.64 6.49
CA PHE A 256 32.75 -9.08 7.88
C PHE A 256 31.82 -10.27 8.04
N LYS A 257 32.40 -11.41 8.42
CA LYS A 257 31.69 -12.68 8.56
C LYS A 257 31.66 -13.11 10.01
N ILE A 258 30.48 -13.49 10.51
CA ILE A 258 30.29 -14.03 11.86
C ILE A 258 29.70 -15.44 11.74
N HIS A 259 30.43 -16.44 12.22
CA HIS A 259 30.07 -17.85 12.18
C HIS A 259 29.74 -18.41 13.57
N ASN A 260 29.36 -19.69 13.62
CA ASN A 260 29.48 -20.61 14.77
C ASN A 260 29.16 -20.00 16.14
N TYR A 261 27.90 -19.64 16.36
CA TYR A 261 27.37 -19.19 17.66
C TYR A 261 27.99 -17.92 18.26
N HIS A 262 28.89 -17.22 17.58
CA HIS A 262 29.49 -15.99 18.14
C HIS A 262 28.44 -14.92 18.34
N PRO A 263 28.16 -14.51 19.59
CA PRO A 263 27.37 -13.34 19.86
C PRO A 263 28.29 -12.14 19.88
N MET A 264 28.14 -11.27 18.88
CA MET A 264 28.75 -9.95 18.87
C MET A 264 27.70 -8.91 19.26
N ASP A 265 28.03 -8.09 20.26
CA ASP A 265 27.14 -7.11 20.86
C ASP A 265 27.82 -5.72 20.87
N VAL A 266 27.41 -4.88 19.92
CA VAL A 266 27.85 -3.49 19.80
C VAL A 266 26.81 -2.61 20.49
N GLN A 267 27.19 -1.86 21.52
CA GLN A 267 26.26 -0.99 22.24
C GLN A 267 25.98 0.32 21.48
N GLY A 268 26.89 0.76 20.61
CA GLY A 268 26.72 1.89 19.71
C GLY A 268 26.30 1.51 18.29
N HIS A 269 26.76 2.28 17.32
CA HIS A 269 26.47 2.07 15.90
C HIS A 269 27.48 1.10 15.27
N ALA A 270 27.03 0.30 14.31
CA ALA A 270 27.88 -0.53 13.49
C ALA A 270 27.82 -0.06 12.03
N LEU A 271 28.96 0.31 11.46
CA LEU A 271 29.09 0.80 10.10
C LEU A 271 29.99 -0.15 9.29
N PHE A 272 29.42 -0.71 8.24
CA PHE A 272 30.05 -1.62 7.28
C PHE A 272 30.16 -0.91 5.93
N TYR A 273 31.39 -0.69 5.47
CA TYR A 273 31.64 -0.08 4.15
C TYR A 273 31.56 -1.08 3.00
N THR A 274 31.61 -2.38 3.31
CA THR A 274 31.40 -3.47 2.36
C THR A 274 30.11 -4.21 2.73
N ASN A 275 30.20 -5.42 3.29
CA ASN A 275 29.07 -6.24 3.69
C ASN A 275 29.26 -6.89 5.07
N LEU A 276 28.13 -7.10 5.74
CA LEU A 276 27.99 -7.94 6.93
C LEU A 276 27.36 -9.27 6.52
N GLU A 277 27.94 -10.38 6.94
CA GLU A 277 27.43 -11.72 6.66
C GLU A 277 27.38 -12.56 7.94
N LEU A 278 26.18 -13.00 8.31
CA LEU A 278 25.97 -13.92 9.43
C LEU A 278 25.74 -15.32 8.87
N ILE A 279 26.51 -16.28 9.35
CA ILE A 279 26.45 -17.68 8.91
C ILE A 279 26.39 -18.58 10.14
N ASP A 280 25.81 -19.78 10.00
CA ASP A 280 25.90 -20.89 10.97
C ASP A 280 25.68 -20.46 12.42
N ARG A 281 24.48 -19.96 12.74
CA ARG A 281 24.10 -19.52 14.11
C ARG A 281 24.82 -18.27 14.63
N GLY A 282 25.50 -17.53 13.76
CA GLY A 282 26.07 -16.22 14.11
C GLY A 282 25.00 -15.26 14.66
N LYS A 283 25.36 -14.50 15.69
CA LYS A 283 24.47 -13.50 16.29
C LYS A 283 25.14 -12.14 16.32
N PHE A 284 24.48 -11.13 15.78
CA PHE A 284 24.96 -9.76 15.81
C PHE A 284 23.88 -8.83 16.35
N THR A 285 24.27 -7.98 17.31
CA THR A 285 23.39 -6.97 17.88
C THR A 285 24.10 -5.62 17.86
N ALA A 286 23.42 -4.57 17.36
CA ALA A 286 23.89 -3.20 17.44
C ALA A 286 22.75 -2.21 17.74
N THR A 287 23.06 -0.96 18.07
CA THR A 287 22.03 0.08 18.19
C THR A 287 21.48 0.44 16.82
N ASN A 288 22.33 0.90 15.90
CA ASN A 288 22.02 1.04 14.48
C ASN A 288 23.01 0.23 13.64
N ILE A 289 22.56 -0.28 12.51
CA ILE A 289 23.39 -1.04 11.57
C ILE A 289 23.33 -0.34 10.21
N HIS A 290 24.49 0.05 9.71
CA HIS A 290 24.62 0.69 8.41
C HIS A 290 25.53 -0.14 7.52
N ALA A 291 25.05 -0.57 6.37
CA ALA A 291 25.83 -1.25 5.34
C ALA A 291 25.76 -0.46 4.05
N VAL A 292 26.82 0.31 3.77
CA VAL A 292 26.87 1.26 2.64
C VAL A 292 27.27 0.56 1.34
N GLY A 293 28.15 -0.45 1.44
CA GLY A 293 28.65 -1.21 0.31
C GLY A 293 27.85 -2.49 0.05
N GLY A 294 28.47 -3.37 -0.73
CA GLY A 294 27.99 -4.73 -0.93
C GLY A 294 29.11 -5.68 -1.32
N ASP A 295 28.82 -6.97 -1.27
CA ASP A 295 29.69 -8.01 -1.83
C ASP A 295 29.70 -7.95 -3.37
N HIS A 296 30.34 -8.92 -4.01
CA HIS A 296 30.40 -9.04 -5.47
C HIS A 296 29.03 -9.31 -6.13
N ASN A 297 28.03 -9.73 -5.36
CA ASN A 297 26.64 -9.93 -5.79
C ASN A 297 25.77 -8.71 -5.46
N GLY A 298 26.34 -7.66 -4.85
CA GLY A 298 25.59 -6.48 -4.41
C GLY A 298 24.89 -6.64 -3.07
N ASN A 299 25.20 -7.65 -2.26
CA ASN A 299 24.59 -7.81 -0.93
C ASN A 299 25.32 -6.95 0.11
N GLY A 300 24.62 -6.01 0.73
CA GLY A 300 25.14 -5.20 1.84
C GLY A 300 25.06 -5.95 3.17
N ILE A 301 23.95 -6.64 3.42
CA ILE A 301 23.81 -7.51 4.60
C ILE A 301 23.25 -8.86 4.15
N VAL A 302 23.87 -9.94 4.62
CA VAL A 302 23.48 -11.33 4.38
C VAL A 302 23.21 -11.99 5.74
N VAL A 303 21.98 -12.44 5.96
CA VAL A 303 21.56 -13.16 7.17
C VAL A 303 21.25 -14.61 6.77
N GLY A 304 22.21 -15.49 7.06
CA GLY A 304 22.12 -16.90 6.73
C GLY A 304 21.30 -17.72 7.72
N ASN A 305 21.38 -19.03 7.57
CA ASN A 305 20.58 -19.98 8.33
C ASN A 305 20.88 -19.96 9.84
N GLN A 306 19.83 -20.10 10.65
CA GLN A 306 19.88 -20.11 12.12
C GLN A 306 20.53 -18.86 12.75
N THR A 307 20.75 -17.79 11.99
CA THR A 307 21.45 -16.60 12.48
C THR A 307 20.46 -15.59 13.05
N ARG A 308 20.95 -14.69 13.90
CA ARG A 308 20.15 -13.62 14.47
C ARG A 308 20.82 -12.27 14.30
N LEU A 309 20.16 -11.39 13.57
CA LEU A 309 20.54 -9.99 13.42
C LEU A 309 19.56 -9.11 14.21
N GLU A 310 20.07 -8.26 15.08
CA GLU A 310 19.25 -7.37 15.89
C GLU A 310 19.78 -5.93 15.84
N ALA A 311 18.96 -5.01 15.34
CA ALA A 311 19.17 -3.58 15.49
C ALA A 311 18.18 -3.05 16.53
N ARG A 312 18.68 -2.49 17.63
CA ARG A 312 17.82 -1.91 18.68
C ARG A 312 17.02 -0.71 18.18
N GLU A 313 17.57 -0.02 17.20
CA GLU A 313 16.94 1.06 16.47
C GLU A 313 16.77 0.64 15.02
N SER A 314 17.62 1.12 14.11
CA SER A 314 17.37 1.00 12.68
C SER A 314 18.44 0.24 11.92
N ILE A 315 18.07 -0.24 10.74
CA ILE A 315 19.00 -0.78 9.73
C ILE A 315 18.91 0.09 8.48
N ASP A 316 20.07 0.47 7.95
CA ASP A 316 20.26 1.15 6.66
C ASP A 316 21.15 0.30 5.75
N VAL A 317 20.61 -0.18 4.63
CA VAL A 317 21.32 -0.99 3.65
C VAL A 317 21.30 -0.29 2.30
N GLY A 318 22.43 0.30 1.90
CA GLY A 318 22.55 1.00 0.62
C GLY A 318 22.43 0.09 -0.62
N LYS A 319 22.44 -1.23 -0.42
CA LYS A 319 22.36 -2.28 -1.44
C LYS A 319 21.31 -3.34 -1.06
N THR A 320 21.55 -4.61 -1.35
CA THR A 320 20.60 -5.69 -1.04
C THR A 320 20.72 -6.12 0.43
N PHE A 321 19.57 -6.19 1.11
CA PHE A 321 19.41 -6.86 2.39
C PHE A 321 18.84 -8.26 2.14
N TYR A 322 19.71 -9.26 2.19
CA TYR A 322 19.37 -10.64 1.90
C TYR A 322 19.24 -11.46 3.19
N ILE A 323 18.15 -12.20 3.32
CA ILE A 323 17.93 -13.16 4.40
C ILE A 323 17.42 -14.49 3.85
N ASN A 324 18.03 -15.57 4.34
CA ASN A 324 17.68 -16.93 3.96
C ASN A 324 17.57 -17.79 5.23
N GLY A 325 16.35 -18.19 5.59
CA GLY A 325 16.13 -19.20 6.62
C GLY A 325 16.02 -20.57 5.98
N ASN A 326 16.81 -21.58 6.35
CA ASN A 326 16.60 -22.90 5.75
C ASN A 326 15.40 -23.61 6.36
N THR A 327 14.76 -24.41 5.52
CA THR A 327 13.85 -25.47 5.93
C THR A 327 14.62 -26.49 6.75
N PHE A 328 14.26 -26.65 8.03
CA PHE A 328 14.78 -27.75 8.85
C PHE A 328 14.27 -29.08 8.27
N VAL A 329 15.22 -29.86 7.75
CA VAL A 329 15.02 -31.29 7.47
C VAL A 329 15.63 -32.06 8.63
N ASP A 330 14.86 -32.97 9.22
CA ASP A 330 15.36 -33.86 10.27
C ASP A 330 16.42 -34.84 9.71
N GLU A 331 16.98 -35.68 10.58
CA GLU A 331 17.94 -36.73 10.18
C GLU A 331 17.37 -37.74 9.16
N ASN A 332 16.04 -37.77 8.99
CA ASN A 332 15.33 -38.59 8.01
C ASN A 332 14.95 -37.80 6.74
N ASN A 333 15.47 -36.59 6.57
CA ASN A 333 15.17 -35.70 5.46
C ASN A 333 13.67 -35.34 5.35
N GLN A 334 12.94 -35.36 6.48
CA GLN A 334 11.57 -34.87 6.57
C GLN A 334 11.57 -33.40 6.98
N THR A 335 10.86 -32.57 6.22
CA THR A 335 10.64 -31.17 6.53
C THR A 335 9.86 -31.02 7.83
N ILE A 336 10.49 -30.50 8.88
CA ILE A 336 9.82 -30.17 10.13
C ILE A 336 9.04 -28.85 9.90
N LEU A 337 7.71 -28.91 9.98
CA LEU A 337 6.86 -27.72 9.92
C LEU A 337 7.02 -26.95 11.26
N SER A 338 7.66 -25.77 11.25
CA SER A 338 8.02 -24.98 12.45
C SER A 338 6.85 -24.30 13.16
N LYS A 339 5.67 -24.93 13.22
CA LYS A 339 4.51 -24.39 13.95
C LYS A 339 4.79 -24.19 15.44
N ASP A 340 5.80 -24.88 15.99
CA ASP A 340 6.18 -24.86 17.40
C ASP A 340 7.65 -24.46 17.66
N VAL A 341 8.42 -24.02 16.64
CA VAL A 341 9.87 -23.81 16.77
C VAL A 341 10.27 -22.39 16.34
N LEU A 342 9.92 -21.42 17.18
CA LEU A 342 10.59 -20.10 17.20
C LEU A 342 12.01 -20.17 17.78
N SER A 343 12.53 -21.35 18.11
CA SER A 343 13.67 -21.43 19.02
C SER A 343 15.04 -21.34 18.38
N GLU A 344 15.40 -22.04 17.30
CA GLU A 344 16.84 -22.07 16.91
C GLU A 344 17.14 -22.27 15.41
N GLY A 345 16.13 -22.32 14.53
CA GLY A 345 16.32 -22.83 13.16
C GLY A 345 16.34 -21.81 12.03
N GLU A 346 15.84 -20.61 12.25
CA GLU A 346 15.49 -19.67 11.17
C GLU A 346 16.45 -18.47 11.14
N GLY A 347 16.65 -17.89 9.96
CA GLY A 347 17.30 -16.59 9.85
C GLY A 347 16.35 -15.54 10.43
N HIS A 348 16.73 -14.92 11.55
CA HIS A 348 15.85 -14.02 12.30
C HIS A 348 16.42 -12.61 12.38
N VAL A 349 15.68 -11.65 11.84
CA VAL A 349 15.98 -10.22 11.91
C VAL A 349 14.99 -9.52 12.82
N ILE A 350 15.49 -8.71 13.75
CA ILE A 350 14.70 -7.84 14.63
C ILE A 350 15.19 -6.40 14.48
N ILE A 351 14.29 -5.49 14.16
CA ILE A 351 14.58 -4.06 13.94
C ILE A 351 13.65 -3.24 14.83
N GLY A 352 14.22 -2.53 15.80
CA GLY A 352 13.44 -1.82 16.83
C GLY A 352 12.74 -0.54 16.35
N LYS A 353 13.21 0.06 15.26
CA LYS A 353 12.64 1.23 14.59
C LYS A 353 12.47 0.94 13.11
N ASN A 354 13.34 1.42 12.24
CA ASN A 354 13.09 1.44 10.80
C ASN A 354 14.07 0.56 10.02
N LEU A 355 13.57 -0.03 8.93
CA LEU A 355 14.40 -0.60 7.89
C LEU A 355 14.42 0.37 6.69
N ILE A 356 15.60 0.78 6.27
CA ILE A 356 15.83 1.48 5.01
C ILE A 356 16.74 0.57 4.18
N ALA A 357 16.29 0.16 3.00
CA ALA A 357 17.07 -0.71 2.13
C ALA A 357 16.86 -0.35 0.66
N ASN A 358 17.82 -0.65 -0.20
CA ASN A 358 17.58 -0.56 -1.63
C ASN A 358 16.71 -1.73 -2.10
N THR A 359 17.18 -2.94 -1.85
CA THR A 359 16.46 -4.18 -2.17
C THR A 359 16.40 -5.04 -0.92
N VAL A 360 15.27 -5.72 -0.71
CA VAL A 360 15.14 -6.72 0.34
C VAL A 360 14.78 -8.05 -0.29
N GLU A 361 15.56 -9.10 0.00
CA GLU A 361 15.31 -10.46 -0.45
C GLU A 361 15.12 -11.37 0.75
N ALA A 362 13.90 -11.85 0.95
CA ALA A 362 13.51 -12.72 2.04
C ALA A 362 13.10 -14.08 1.48
N VAL A 363 13.94 -15.10 1.63
CA VAL A 363 13.71 -16.41 1.03
C VAL A 363 13.58 -17.52 2.05
N ASN A 364 12.92 -18.61 1.64
CA ASN A 364 12.71 -19.81 2.43
C ASN A 364 11.99 -19.50 3.76
N ASP A 365 12.52 -19.90 4.91
CA ASP A 365 11.93 -19.72 6.25
C ASP A 365 12.47 -18.50 6.99
N SER A 366 12.59 -17.38 6.28
CA SER A 366 13.12 -16.15 6.88
C SER A 366 12.07 -15.42 7.74
N ILE A 367 12.48 -14.87 8.88
CA ILE A 367 11.64 -14.00 9.71
C ILE A 367 12.26 -12.62 9.83
N ILE A 368 11.49 -11.59 9.46
CA ILE A 368 11.86 -10.18 9.64
C ILE A 368 10.78 -9.50 10.49
N ASN A 369 11.16 -8.99 11.66
CA ASN A 369 10.28 -8.21 12.52
C ASN A 369 10.79 -6.77 12.61
N ILE A 370 9.98 -5.82 12.14
CA ILE A 370 10.26 -4.38 12.15
C ILE A 370 9.22 -3.70 13.03
N ASN A 371 9.61 -3.14 14.16
CA ASN A 371 8.68 -2.49 15.08
C ASN A 371 8.19 -1.12 14.58
N GLY A 372 8.99 -0.45 13.75
CA GLY A 372 8.60 0.79 13.06
C GLY A 372 8.21 0.52 11.61
N SER A 373 8.79 1.26 10.69
CA SER A 373 8.43 1.22 9.27
C SER A 373 9.53 0.63 8.39
N ALA A 374 9.17 0.24 7.18
CA ALA A 374 10.11 -0.18 6.14
C ALA A 374 10.03 0.76 4.93
N SER A 375 11.19 1.17 4.41
CA SER A 375 11.36 1.93 3.18
C SER A 375 12.30 1.17 2.25
N ILE A 376 11.81 0.81 1.07
CA ILE A 376 12.55 -0.02 0.12
C ILE A 376 12.59 0.69 -1.22
N SER A 377 13.76 1.16 -1.67
CA SER A 377 13.82 2.07 -2.82
C SER A 377 13.79 1.40 -4.20
N ASN A 378 13.75 0.07 -4.28
CA ASN A 378 13.78 -0.65 -5.55
C ASN A 378 12.87 -1.89 -5.56
N LYS A 379 13.14 -2.88 -4.71
CA LYS A 379 12.37 -4.14 -4.76
C LYS A 379 12.32 -4.86 -3.42
N LEU A 380 11.14 -5.35 -3.06
CA LEU A 380 10.95 -6.35 -2.01
C LEU A 380 10.57 -7.68 -2.66
N LEU A 381 11.48 -8.64 -2.58
CA LEU A 381 11.27 -10.01 -3.05
C LEU A 381 11.13 -10.95 -1.86
N ALA A 382 9.98 -11.60 -1.74
CA ALA A 382 9.73 -12.57 -0.70
C ALA A 382 9.34 -13.93 -1.30
N LYS A 383 10.06 -15.00 -0.96
CA LYS A 383 9.82 -16.36 -1.46
C LYS A 383 9.76 -17.39 -0.34
N GLY A 384 9.22 -18.57 -0.64
CA GLY A 384 9.22 -19.71 0.27
C GLY A 384 8.13 -19.63 1.33
N ARG A 385 8.49 -19.59 2.60
CA ARG A 385 7.57 -19.47 3.75
C ARG A 385 7.92 -18.27 4.64
N SER A 386 8.53 -17.24 4.03
CA SER A 386 9.04 -16.07 4.73
C SER A 386 7.93 -15.29 5.43
N LEU A 387 8.23 -14.77 6.62
CA LEU A 387 7.32 -13.96 7.44
C LEU A 387 7.93 -12.58 7.71
N ILE A 388 7.30 -11.54 7.18
CA ILE A 388 7.71 -10.16 7.37
C ILE A 388 6.61 -9.42 8.15
N LYS A 389 6.94 -8.88 9.32
CA LYS A 389 6.03 -8.08 10.15
C LYS A 389 6.53 -6.66 10.26
N ILE A 390 5.68 -5.69 9.94
CA ILE A 390 5.98 -4.26 9.96
C ILE A 390 4.96 -3.57 10.87
N GLY A 391 5.45 -2.99 11.97
CA GLY A 391 4.63 -2.42 13.03
C GLY A 391 4.01 -1.06 12.70
N LYS A 392 4.48 -0.40 11.64
CA LYS A 392 3.92 0.84 11.11
C LYS A 392 3.71 0.73 9.59
N ASN A 393 4.39 1.54 8.80
CA ASN A 393 4.11 1.66 7.37
C ASN A 393 5.14 0.91 6.51
N LEU A 394 4.71 0.46 5.34
CA LEU A 394 5.56 -0.07 4.29
C LEU A 394 5.55 0.88 3.10
N ILE A 395 6.73 1.33 2.66
CA ILE A 395 6.90 2.09 1.41
C ILE A 395 7.87 1.33 0.54
N ILE A 396 7.47 1.07 -0.70
CA ILE A 396 8.32 0.45 -1.72
C ILE A 396 8.29 1.39 -2.93
N ASP A 397 9.42 2.00 -3.27
CA ASP A 397 9.56 2.84 -4.47
C ASP A 397 9.88 1.98 -5.71
N GLY A 398 9.15 0.87 -5.86
CA GLY A 398 9.32 -0.14 -6.89
C GLY A 398 8.52 -1.40 -6.56
N ASP A 399 9.01 -2.58 -6.93
CA ASP A 399 8.17 -3.78 -6.99
C ASP A 399 8.07 -4.54 -5.67
N LEU A 400 6.89 -5.12 -5.41
CA LEU A 400 6.68 -6.16 -4.42
C LEU A 400 6.35 -7.49 -5.12
N GLU A 401 7.23 -8.47 -4.99
CA GLU A 401 7.00 -9.83 -5.51
C GLU A 401 6.96 -10.85 -4.37
N MET A 402 5.85 -11.57 -4.26
CA MET A 402 5.61 -12.61 -3.27
C MET A 402 5.33 -13.94 -3.95
N SER A 403 6.03 -15.01 -3.58
CA SER A 403 5.78 -16.37 -4.13
C SER A 403 5.94 -17.47 -3.07
N GLY A 404 5.14 -18.53 -3.19
CA GLY A 404 5.06 -19.59 -2.17
C GLY A 404 4.05 -19.27 -1.06
N ASN A 405 4.37 -19.60 0.18
CA ASN A 405 3.53 -19.42 1.38
C ASN A 405 4.04 -18.24 2.23
N VAL A 406 4.41 -17.14 1.57
CA VAL A 406 4.94 -15.93 2.22
C VAL A 406 3.83 -15.19 2.95
N LYS A 407 4.14 -14.59 4.09
CA LYS A 407 3.23 -13.69 4.78
C LYS A 407 3.89 -12.35 5.08
N ILE A 408 3.31 -11.27 4.57
CA ILE A 408 3.69 -9.90 4.91
C ILE A 408 2.53 -9.27 5.67
N ILE A 409 2.81 -8.74 6.86
CA ILE A 409 1.81 -8.10 7.73
C ILE A 409 2.27 -6.66 8.00
N VAL A 410 1.45 -5.70 7.60
CA VAL A 410 1.67 -4.26 7.81
C VAL A 410 0.57 -3.74 8.74
N GLU A 411 0.97 -3.31 9.95
CA GLU A 411 0.04 -2.81 10.97
C GLU A 411 -0.46 -1.38 10.69
N GLY A 412 0.24 -0.62 9.85
CA GLY A 412 -0.17 0.67 9.31
C GLY A 412 -0.57 0.58 7.84
N SER A 413 -0.22 1.59 7.06
CA SER A 413 -0.53 1.66 5.62
C SER A 413 0.65 1.17 4.77
N ALA A 414 0.35 0.72 3.56
CA ALA A 414 1.34 0.32 2.57
C ALA A 414 1.22 1.14 1.27
N ARG A 415 2.36 1.52 0.69
CA ARG A 415 2.46 2.16 -0.61
C ARG A 415 3.50 1.43 -1.45
N ILE A 416 3.12 1.08 -2.68
CA ILE A 416 3.95 0.35 -3.64
C ILE A 416 3.93 1.14 -4.94
N ASP A 417 5.04 1.82 -5.25
CA ASP A 417 5.19 2.64 -6.44
C ASP A 417 5.75 1.83 -7.63
N GLY A 418 5.29 0.59 -7.75
CA GLY A 418 5.67 -0.38 -8.76
C GLY A 418 4.67 -1.53 -8.78
N ASP A 419 5.07 -2.66 -9.34
CA ASP A 419 4.15 -3.79 -9.51
C ASP A 419 3.96 -4.57 -8.20
N LEU A 420 2.73 -5.01 -7.95
CA LEU A 420 2.37 -5.92 -6.87
C LEU A 420 2.09 -7.30 -7.45
N ILE A 421 3.07 -8.19 -7.34
CA ILE A 421 2.98 -9.57 -7.83
C ILE A 421 2.72 -10.52 -6.66
N LEU A 422 1.55 -11.15 -6.65
CA LEU A 422 1.07 -12.04 -5.58
C LEU A 422 0.88 -13.48 -6.09
N GLY A 423 1.86 -14.34 -5.81
CA GLY A 423 1.88 -15.74 -6.19
C GLY A 423 1.61 -16.75 -5.08
N GLY A 424 1.47 -18.02 -5.44
CA GLY A 424 1.33 -19.16 -4.52
C GLY A 424 0.15 -19.06 -3.54
N THR A 425 0.41 -19.30 -2.25
CA THR A 425 -0.54 -19.04 -1.14
C THR A 425 -0.09 -17.86 -0.29
N SER A 426 0.60 -16.90 -0.92
CA SER A 426 1.14 -15.75 -0.22
C SER A 426 0.02 -14.85 0.30
N ILE A 427 0.27 -14.16 1.41
CA ILE A 427 -0.71 -13.27 2.06
C ILE A 427 -0.05 -11.93 2.32
N LEU A 428 -0.55 -10.88 1.68
CA LEU A 428 -0.26 -9.49 2.04
C LEU A 428 -1.43 -8.95 2.87
N LYS A 429 -1.19 -8.72 4.16
CA LYS A 429 -2.18 -8.14 5.09
C LYS A 429 -1.78 -6.71 5.45
N VAL A 430 -2.67 -5.75 5.23
CA VAL A 430 -2.47 -4.31 5.52
C VAL A 430 -3.65 -3.81 6.35
N LYS A 431 -3.40 -3.35 7.58
CA LYS A 431 -4.48 -2.83 8.45
C LYS A 431 -4.91 -1.41 8.09
N GLY A 432 -3.99 -0.61 7.57
CA GLY A 432 -4.27 0.72 7.07
C GLY A 432 -4.75 0.70 5.63
N ASN A 433 -4.43 1.75 4.90
CA ASN A 433 -4.72 1.85 3.48
C ASN A 433 -3.61 1.21 2.65
N LEU A 434 -3.96 0.74 1.45
CA LEU A 434 -3.01 0.25 0.45
C LEU A 434 -3.10 1.11 -0.81
N THR A 435 -1.96 1.58 -1.30
CA THR A 435 -1.83 2.19 -2.63
C THR A 435 -0.84 1.41 -3.47
N VAL A 436 -1.22 1.08 -4.70
CA VAL A 436 -0.35 0.46 -5.71
C VAL A 436 -0.45 1.27 -6.99
N THR A 437 0.68 1.77 -7.49
CA THR A 437 0.69 2.58 -8.73
C THR A 437 0.97 1.75 -9.99
N GLY A 438 1.64 0.60 -9.83
CA GLY A 438 1.87 -0.36 -10.91
C GLY A 438 0.75 -1.39 -11.05
N ASP A 439 1.04 -2.45 -11.80
CA ASP A 439 0.09 -3.53 -12.05
C ASP A 439 -0.05 -4.46 -10.85
N VAL A 440 -1.22 -5.07 -10.68
CA VAL A 440 -1.49 -6.07 -9.63
C VAL A 440 -1.73 -7.42 -10.28
N GLU A 441 -0.69 -8.25 -10.29
CA GLU A 441 -0.63 -9.46 -11.10
C GLU A 441 -0.50 -10.74 -10.26
N PRO A 442 -1.01 -11.89 -10.76
CA PRO A 442 -0.58 -13.19 -10.25
C PRO A 442 0.92 -13.42 -10.56
N ASP A 443 1.52 -14.45 -9.97
CA ASP A 443 2.86 -14.85 -10.41
C ASP A 443 2.86 -15.38 -11.86
N GLY A 444 4.06 -15.55 -12.43
CA GLY A 444 4.23 -16.04 -13.81
C GLY A 444 3.69 -17.45 -14.06
N GLU A 445 3.29 -18.19 -13.02
CA GLU A 445 2.63 -19.49 -13.12
C GLU A 445 1.10 -19.39 -13.06
N GLY A 446 0.57 -18.17 -12.86
CA GLY A 446 -0.86 -17.90 -12.71
C GLY A 446 -1.41 -18.23 -11.32
N ASN A 447 -0.55 -18.52 -10.34
CA ASN A 447 -0.99 -18.70 -8.96
C ASN A 447 -1.31 -17.33 -8.36
N LYS A 448 -2.33 -17.29 -7.51
CA LYS A 448 -2.86 -16.05 -6.93
C LYS A 448 -2.67 -16.07 -5.42
N GLY A 449 -1.97 -15.08 -4.89
CA GLY A 449 -1.95 -14.81 -3.47
C GLY A 449 -3.25 -14.19 -2.96
N THR A 450 -3.27 -13.87 -1.67
CA THR A 450 -4.36 -13.20 -0.97
C THR A 450 -3.93 -11.80 -0.57
N LEU A 451 -4.79 -10.83 -0.82
CA LEU A 451 -4.65 -9.45 -0.37
C LEU A 451 -5.75 -9.13 0.64
N ASP A 452 -5.37 -8.85 1.88
CA ASP A 452 -6.28 -8.54 2.99
C ASP A 452 -6.02 -7.10 3.46
N VAL A 453 -6.88 -6.16 3.06
CA VAL A 453 -6.73 -4.73 3.39
C VAL A 453 -7.94 -4.28 4.21
N GLU A 454 -7.71 -3.83 5.44
CA GLU A 454 -8.78 -3.36 6.34
C GLU A 454 -9.20 -1.91 6.05
N GLY A 455 -8.28 -1.11 5.49
CA GLY A 455 -8.54 0.27 5.05
C GLY A 455 -9.00 0.38 3.59
N LYS A 456 -8.71 1.52 2.96
CA LYS A 456 -9.02 1.74 1.54
C LYS A 456 -7.91 1.21 0.66
N THR A 457 -8.27 0.64 -0.48
CA THR A 457 -7.35 0.31 -1.57
C THR A 457 -7.42 1.37 -2.67
N ASN A 458 -6.27 1.77 -3.20
CA ASN A 458 -6.15 2.56 -4.42
C ASN A 458 -5.22 1.84 -5.40
N PHE A 459 -5.73 1.50 -6.58
CA PHE A 459 -4.99 0.83 -7.65
C PHE A 459 -5.00 1.75 -8.88
N SER A 460 -3.87 2.39 -9.18
CA SER A 460 -3.80 3.39 -10.26
C SER A 460 -4.02 2.80 -11.65
N LYS A 461 -3.86 1.48 -11.82
CA LYS A 461 -4.13 0.73 -13.07
C LYS A 461 -5.45 -0.06 -13.03
N GLY A 462 -6.35 0.37 -12.14
CA GLY A 462 -7.62 -0.32 -11.90
C GLY A 462 -7.48 -1.56 -11.02
N LYS A 463 -8.62 -1.97 -10.45
CA LYS A 463 -8.67 -3.15 -9.58
C LYS A 463 -8.56 -4.44 -10.44
N PRO A 464 -7.62 -5.34 -10.14
CA PRO A 464 -7.50 -6.61 -10.87
C PRO A 464 -8.77 -7.47 -10.74
N SER A 465 -9.22 -8.03 -11.86
CA SER A 465 -10.45 -8.85 -11.92
C SER A 465 -10.42 -10.13 -11.08
N TRP A 466 -9.22 -10.61 -10.74
CA TRP A 466 -9.05 -11.82 -9.94
C TRP A 466 -9.12 -11.57 -8.43
N LEU A 467 -9.07 -10.32 -8.01
CA LEU A 467 -9.08 -9.91 -6.62
C LEU A 467 -10.53 -9.78 -6.14
N VAL A 468 -11.04 -10.88 -5.60
CA VAL A 468 -12.36 -10.93 -4.99
C VAL A 468 -12.26 -10.28 -3.61
N GLU A 469 -13.11 -9.29 -3.34
CA GLU A 469 -13.29 -8.78 -1.97
C GLU A 469 -14.07 -9.82 -1.17
N ASP A 470 -13.49 -10.26 -0.05
CA ASP A 470 -14.16 -11.12 0.93
C ASP A 470 -15.11 -10.33 1.85
#